data_AF-A0A0F8VRV8-F1
#
_entry.id   AF-A0A0F8VRV8-F1
#
_cell.length_a   1.000
_cell.length_b   1.000
_cell.length_c   1.000
_cell.angle_alpha   90.00
_cell.angle_beta   90.00
_cell.angle_gamma   90.00
#
_symmetry.space_group_name_H-M   'P 1'
#
loop_
_entity.id
_entity.type
_entity.pdbx_description
1 polymer ?
#
loop_
_entity_poly.entity_id
_entity_poly.type
_entity_poly.pdbx_seq_one_letter_code
_entity_poly.pdbx_strand_id
1 'polypeptide(L)'
;ALGGVRRDFEALAVDRSRPRPLIGIVGEMYVRSSKFSNEDLVRKIEALGGKVWLSTVEEWLYYLNATGLRRSLINRDWSAILDYLVKKKVKDSVEHGYARHFKGFLNTLHEPSIKELFRKAAPYVDSSFEGETVLSIGKAVDLAEKGAAGIVNAMPFGCMPGTIVTALMRAVSRDFAIPCISVPYDGTESTTTRLSLEAFMDQARSRADRSIRS
;
A
#
# COMPACT_ATOMS: atom_id res chain seq x y z
N ALA A 1 4.57 18.99 -20.59
CA ALA A 1 5.49 19.23 -19.45
C ALA A 1 4.77 18.90 -18.15
N LEU A 2 5.40 18.17 -17.22
CA LEU A 2 4.78 17.72 -15.95
C LEU A 2 4.28 18.86 -15.06
N GLY A 3 4.88 20.06 -15.17
CA GLY A 3 4.38 21.27 -14.50
C GLY A 3 3.06 21.81 -15.06
N GLY A 4 2.65 21.41 -16.27
CA GLY A 4 1.30 21.68 -16.80
C GLY A 4 0.26 20.78 -16.12
N VAL A 5 0.55 19.48 -16.05
CA VAL A 5 -0.34 18.46 -15.46
C VAL A 5 -0.74 18.80 -14.03
N ARG A 6 0.20 19.26 -13.20
CA ARG A 6 -0.11 19.70 -11.83
C ARG A 6 -1.15 20.82 -11.81
N ARG A 7 -0.96 21.86 -12.63
CA ARG A 7 -1.87 23.02 -12.68
C ARG A 7 -3.25 22.60 -13.19
N ASP A 8 -3.29 21.74 -14.20
CA ASP A 8 -4.54 21.22 -14.76
C ASP A 8 -5.33 20.44 -13.70
N PHE A 9 -4.65 19.61 -12.90
CA PHE A 9 -5.28 18.87 -11.79
C PHE A 9 -5.73 19.77 -10.63
N GLU A 10 -4.93 20.78 -10.26
CA GLU A 10 -5.30 21.75 -9.23
C GLU A 10 -6.53 22.58 -9.64
N ALA A 11 -6.72 22.81 -10.94
CA ALA A 11 -7.86 23.56 -11.48
C ALA A 11 -9.17 22.75 -11.53
N LEU A 12 -9.14 21.44 -11.28
CA LEU A 12 -10.36 20.62 -11.27
C LEU A 12 -11.21 20.97 -10.05
N ALA A 13 -12.48 21.29 -10.30
CA ALA A 13 -13.47 21.45 -9.24
C ALA A 13 -13.73 20.08 -8.58
N VAL A 14 -13.32 19.94 -7.32
CA VAL A 14 -13.56 18.74 -6.52
C VAL A 14 -14.49 19.11 -5.37
N ASP A 15 -15.63 18.43 -5.29
CA ASP A 15 -16.50 18.52 -4.13
C ASP A 15 -15.84 17.86 -2.91
N ARG A 16 -15.48 18.68 -1.92
CA ARG A 16 -14.90 18.26 -0.63
C ARG A 16 -15.89 18.40 0.52
N SER A 17 -17.18 18.65 0.23
CA SER A 17 -18.22 18.86 1.23
C SER A 17 -18.45 17.64 2.13
N ARG A 18 -18.25 16.43 1.59
CA ARG A 18 -18.35 15.18 2.35
C ARG A 18 -16.97 14.55 2.57
N PRO A 19 -16.54 14.34 3.83
CA PRO A 19 -15.28 13.65 4.10
C PRO A 19 -15.37 12.19 3.64
N ARG A 20 -14.39 11.77 2.84
CA ARG A 20 -14.29 10.40 2.33
C ARG A 20 -13.19 9.65 3.11
N PRO A 21 -13.50 8.49 3.74
CA PRO A 21 -12.50 7.73 4.47
C PRO A 21 -11.40 7.26 3.52
N LEU A 22 -10.14 7.42 3.94
CA LEU A 22 -8.99 6.92 3.21
C LEU A 22 -8.83 5.42 3.44
N ILE A 23 -8.89 4.62 2.39
CA ILE A 23 -8.72 3.18 2.45
C ILE A 23 -7.39 2.80 1.81
N GLY A 24 -6.52 2.16 2.58
CA GLY A 24 -5.27 1.61 2.08
C GLY A 24 -5.49 0.23 1.45
N ILE A 25 -4.90 -0.05 0.30
CA ILE A 25 -4.89 -1.39 -0.31
C ILE A 25 -3.46 -1.92 -0.30
N VAL A 26 -3.27 -3.06 0.37
CA VAL A 26 -2.03 -3.84 0.46
C VAL A 26 -2.27 -5.26 -0.07
N GLY A 27 -1.26 -6.13 0.02
CA GLY A 27 -1.34 -7.53 -0.38
C GLY A 27 -0.48 -7.84 -1.61
N GLU A 28 -0.81 -8.94 -2.29
CA GLU A 28 -0.03 -9.49 -3.40
C GLU A 28 0.03 -8.48 -4.56
N MET A 29 1.23 -8.28 -5.10
CA MET A 29 1.53 -7.19 -6.02
C MET A 29 0.70 -7.24 -7.31
N TYR A 30 0.51 -8.43 -7.87
CA TYR A 30 -0.23 -8.62 -9.12
C TYR A 30 -1.74 -8.42 -8.91
N VAL A 31 -2.33 -9.09 -7.93
CA VAL A 31 -3.76 -9.00 -7.62
C VAL A 31 -4.16 -7.57 -7.26
N ARG A 32 -3.38 -6.86 -6.43
CA ARG A 32 -3.72 -5.47 -6.07
C ARG A 32 -3.62 -4.50 -7.25
N SER A 33 -2.80 -4.80 -8.27
CA SER A 33 -2.54 -3.91 -9.41
C SER A 33 -3.38 -4.23 -10.65
N SER A 34 -3.96 -5.43 -10.72
CA SER A 34 -4.78 -5.90 -11.84
C SER A 34 -6.27 -5.75 -11.55
N LYS A 35 -6.95 -4.85 -12.28
CA LYS A 35 -8.42 -4.66 -12.17
C LYS A 35 -9.20 -5.93 -12.46
N PHE A 36 -8.71 -6.74 -13.40
CA PHE A 36 -9.32 -8.01 -13.74
C PHE A 36 -9.22 -9.01 -12.57
N SER A 37 -8.07 -9.05 -11.91
CA SER A 37 -7.80 -10.01 -10.84
C SER A 37 -8.46 -9.65 -9.51
N ASN A 38 -8.68 -8.35 -9.24
CA ASN A 38 -9.32 -7.88 -8.01
C ASN A 38 -10.76 -7.40 -8.19
N GLU A 39 -11.38 -7.73 -9.34
CA GLU A 39 -12.77 -7.38 -9.66
C GLU A 39 -13.05 -5.87 -9.49
N ASP A 40 -12.11 -5.04 -9.95
CA ASP A 40 -12.13 -3.57 -9.87
C ASP A 40 -12.33 -3.03 -8.44
N LEU A 41 -11.61 -3.61 -7.46
CA LEU A 41 -11.68 -3.29 -6.04
C LEU A 41 -11.63 -1.78 -5.75
N VAL A 42 -10.76 -1.05 -6.44
CA VAL A 42 -10.63 0.41 -6.29
C VAL A 42 -11.96 1.10 -6.58
N ARG A 43 -12.62 0.75 -7.69
CA ARG A 43 -13.92 1.31 -8.06
C ARG A 43 -15.02 0.90 -7.09
N LYS A 44 -15.00 -0.33 -6.59
CA LYS A 44 -15.94 -0.81 -5.57
C LYS A 44 -15.84 0.03 -4.29
N ILE A 45 -14.63 0.31 -3.81
CA ILE A 45 -14.41 1.17 -2.64
C ILE A 45 -14.84 2.62 -2.92
N GLU A 46 -14.51 3.15 -4.10
CA GLU A 46 -14.89 4.51 -4.49
C GLU A 46 -16.41 4.69 -4.60
N ALA A 47 -17.12 3.70 -5.14
CA ALA A 47 -18.58 3.67 -5.24
C ALA A 47 -19.25 3.63 -3.86
N LEU A 48 -18.59 3.03 -2.87
CA LEU A 48 -19.01 3.05 -1.46
C LEU A 48 -18.58 4.33 -0.72
N GLY A 49 -18.06 5.34 -1.44
CA GLY A 49 -17.71 6.65 -0.90
C GLY A 49 -16.31 6.76 -0.29
N GLY A 50 -15.47 5.71 -0.38
CA GLY A 50 -14.08 5.76 0.08
C GLY A 50 -13.15 6.44 -0.92
N LYS A 51 -12.00 6.94 -0.46
CA LYS A 51 -10.86 7.31 -1.34
C LYS A 51 -9.75 6.28 -1.15
N VAL A 52 -9.08 5.86 -2.21
CA VAL A 52 -8.15 4.73 -2.17
C VAL A 52 -6.70 5.21 -2.21
N TRP A 53 -5.86 4.60 -1.38
CA TRP A 53 -4.40 4.64 -1.53
C TRP A 53 -3.90 3.23 -1.81
N LEU A 54 -3.55 2.99 -3.08
CA LEU A 54 -3.01 1.72 -3.53
C LEU A 54 -1.49 1.66 -3.28
N SER A 55 -1.03 0.56 -2.71
CA SER A 55 0.41 0.32 -2.54
C SER A 55 1.08 0.10 -3.90
N THR A 56 2.17 0.82 -4.15
CA THR A 56 2.81 0.85 -5.47
C THR A 56 3.55 -0.45 -5.78
N VAL A 57 3.70 -0.77 -7.07
CA VAL A 57 4.53 -1.90 -7.55
C VAL A 57 6.02 -1.67 -7.24
N GLU A 58 6.43 -0.40 -7.14
CA GLU A 58 7.81 0.00 -6.86
C GLU A 58 8.34 -0.56 -5.54
N GLU A 59 7.47 -0.74 -4.55
CA GLU A 59 7.78 -1.40 -3.28
C GLU A 59 8.45 -2.76 -3.50
N TRP A 60 7.91 -3.60 -4.39
CA TRP A 60 8.48 -4.91 -4.69
C TRP A 60 9.83 -4.82 -5.41
N LEU A 61 9.96 -3.87 -6.33
CA LEU A 61 11.23 -3.63 -7.03
C LEU A 61 12.33 -3.17 -6.06
N TYR A 62 12.00 -2.28 -5.12
CA TYR A 62 12.94 -1.86 -4.08
C TYR A 62 13.29 -2.98 -3.13
N TYR A 63 12.31 -3.82 -2.80
CA TYR A 63 12.53 -5.00 -1.99
C TYR A 63 13.52 -5.96 -2.64
N LEU A 64 13.30 -6.32 -3.91
CA LEU A 64 14.20 -7.21 -4.65
C LEU A 64 15.62 -6.65 -4.75
N ASN A 65 15.76 -5.35 -4.98
CA ASN A 65 17.06 -4.69 -5.01
C ASN A 65 17.76 -4.70 -3.64
N ALA A 66 17.01 -4.47 -2.55
CA ALA A 66 17.55 -4.47 -1.20
C ALA A 66 18.01 -5.88 -0.77
N THR A 67 17.18 -6.90 -1.02
CA THR A 67 17.50 -8.30 -0.71
C THR A 67 18.63 -8.82 -1.60
N GLY A 68 18.62 -8.45 -2.89
CA GLY A 68 19.70 -8.74 -3.83
C GLY A 68 21.04 -8.16 -3.37
N LEU A 69 21.07 -6.87 -3.00
CA LEU A 69 22.26 -6.23 -2.45
C LEU A 69 22.74 -6.89 -1.15
N ARG A 70 21.82 -7.21 -0.23
CA ARG A 70 22.14 -7.92 1.02
C ARG A 70 22.82 -9.26 0.72
N ARG A 71 22.30 -10.02 -0.25
CA ARG A 71 22.86 -11.31 -0.66
C ARG A 71 24.23 -11.16 -1.33
N SER A 72 24.41 -10.16 -2.20
CA SER A 72 25.70 -9.88 -2.84
C SER A 72 26.77 -9.45 -1.82
N LEU A 73 26.40 -8.70 -0.77
CA LEU A 73 27.30 -8.35 0.33
C LEU A 73 27.76 -9.60 1.11
N ILE A 74 26.84 -10.51 1.42
CA ILE A 74 27.15 -11.78 2.10
C ILE A 74 28.09 -12.63 1.25
N ASN A 75 27.82 -12.73 -0.05
CA ASN A 75 28.60 -13.52 -1.00
C ASN A 75 29.89 -12.83 -1.48
N ARG A 76 30.15 -11.59 -1.04
CA ARG A 76 31.28 -10.75 -1.49
C ARG A 76 31.35 -10.56 -3.02
N ASP A 77 30.20 -10.51 -3.68
CA ASP A 77 30.13 -10.24 -5.12
C ASP A 77 30.19 -8.73 -5.38
N TRP A 78 31.41 -8.22 -5.53
CA TRP A 78 31.69 -6.81 -5.75
C TRP A 78 31.11 -6.26 -7.05
N SER A 79 30.99 -7.10 -8.09
CA SER A 79 30.44 -6.69 -9.38
C SER A 79 28.94 -6.41 -9.28
N ALA A 80 28.19 -7.30 -8.63
CA ALA A 80 26.78 -7.13 -8.37
C ALA A 80 26.52 -5.94 -7.42
N ILE A 81 27.36 -5.76 -6.39
CA ILE A 81 27.25 -4.59 -5.49
C ILE A 81 27.37 -3.29 -6.27
N LEU A 82 28.37 -3.17 -7.16
CA LEU A 82 28.55 -1.98 -7.97
C LEU A 82 27.34 -1.71 -8.88
N ASP A 83 26.82 -2.75 -9.53
CA ASP A 83 25.61 -2.68 -10.35
C ASP A 83 24.40 -2.15 -9.55
N TYR A 84 24.14 -2.70 -8.36
CA TYR A 84 23.06 -2.23 -7.49
C TYR A 84 23.25 -0.77 -7.04
N LEU A 85 24.48 -0.33 -6.76
CA LEU A 85 24.78 1.05 -6.38
C LEU A 85 24.55 2.03 -7.54
N VAL A 86 24.95 1.65 -8.76
CA VAL A 86 24.70 2.46 -9.97
C VAL A 86 23.19 2.56 -10.23
N LYS A 87 22.47 1.43 -10.21
CA LYS A 87 21.01 1.40 -10.37
C LYS A 87 20.31 2.28 -9.34
N LYS A 88 20.74 2.22 -8.07
CA LYS A 88 20.21 3.06 -7.00
C LYS A 88 20.40 4.55 -7.31
N LYS A 89 21.60 4.98 -7.70
CA LYS A 89 21.87 6.39 -8.01
C LYS A 89 21.05 6.91 -9.20
N VAL A 90 20.97 6.13 -10.28
CA VAL A 90 20.18 6.51 -11.45
C VAL A 90 18.71 6.65 -11.06
N LYS A 91 18.18 5.67 -10.31
CA LYS A 91 16.81 5.70 -9.86
C LYS A 91 16.51 6.91 -8.96
N ASP A 92 17.34 7.13 -7.94
CA ASP A 92 17.15 8.24 -7.01
C ASP A 92 17.19 9.59 -7.76
N SER A 93 18.07 9.74 -8.75
CA SER A 93 18.15 10.95 -9.59
C SER A 93 16.87 11.16 -10.41
N VAL A 94 16.40 10.11 -11.08
CA VAL A 94 15.18 10.14 -11.90
C VAL A 94 13.95 10.44 -11.02
N GLU A 95 13.81 9.75 -9.89
CA GLU A 95 12.74 9.94 -8.92
C GLU A 95 12.72 11.38 -8.39
N HIS A 96 13.87 11.94 -8.02
CA HIS A 96 13.97 13.34 -7.60
C HIS A 96 13.57 14.32 -8.71
N GLY A 97 13.91 14.03 -9.97
CA GLY A 97 13.52 14.82 -11.12
C GLY A 97 12.00 14.88 -11.29
N TYR A 98 11.32 13.73 -11.17
CA TYR A 98 9.86 13.66 -11.25
C TYR A 98 9.18 14.26 -10.00
N ALA A 99 9.61 13.85 -8.80
CA ALA A 99 9.00 14.24 -7.53
C ALA A 99 9.05 15.75 -7.28
N ARG A 100 10.08 16.45 -7.77
CA ARG A 100 10.19 17.92 -7.64
C ARG A 100 8.96 18.66 -8.17
N HIS A 101 8.32 18.15 -9.22
CA HIS A 101 7.16 18.79 -9.85
C HIS A 101 5.88 18.69 -9.00
N PHE A 102 5.79 17.67 -8.13
CA PHE A 102 4.61 17.33 -7.34
C PHE A 102 4.82 17.48 -5.82
N LYS A 103 5.98 18.00 -5.40
CA LYS A 103 6.31 18.21 -4.00
C LYS A 103 5.28 19.13 -3.33
N GLY A 104 4.70 18.66 -2.23
CA GLY A 104 3.65 19.37 -1.48
C GLY A 104 2.24 19.29 -2.08
N PHE A 105 2.07 18.59 -3.22
CA PHE A 105 0.75 18.40 -3.85
C PHE A 105 0.23 16.97 -3.62
N LEU A 106 1.06 15.96 -3.87
CA LEU A 106 0.68 14.56 -3.70
C LEU A 106 1.13 14.04 -2.32
N ASN A 107 0.17 13.72 -1.45
CA ASN A 107 0.45 13.00 -0.19
C ASN A 107 1.03 11.60 -0.47
N THR A 108 0.71 11.02 -1.62
CA THR A 108 1.21 9.73 -2.09
C THR A 108 2.64 9.76 -2.62
N LEU A 109 3.27 10.93 -2.69
CA LEU A 109 4.60 11.07 -3.28
C LEU A 109 5.70 10.43 -2.44
N HIS A 110 5.52 10.36 -1.12
CA HIS A 110 6.54 9.82 -0.22
C HIS A 110 6.22 8.37 0.14
N GLU A 111 6.80 7.47 -0.63
CA GLU A 111 6.82 6.04 -0.33
C GLU A 111 7.93 5.73 0.69
N PRO A 112 7.65 4.92 1.74
CA PRO A 112 8.66 4.56 2.73
C PRO A 112 9.77 3.74 2.07
N SER A 113 11.00 3.90 2.57
CA SER A 113 12.09 3.03 2.16
C SER A 113 11.85 1.59 2.64
N ILE A 114 12.47 0.60 1.98
CA ILE A 114 12.38 -0.82 2.41
C ILE A 114 12.83 -0.99 3.85
N LYS A 115 13.88 -0.29 4.27
CA LYS A 115 14.35 -0.33 5.66
C LYS A 115 13.29 0.15 6.65
N GLU A 116 12.51 1.16 6.27
CA GLU A 116 11.41 1.66 7.08
C GLU A 116 10.22 0.70 7.10
N LEU A 117 9.88 0.09 5.96
CA LEU A 117 8.85 -0.96 5.90
C LEU A 117 9.19 -2.13 6.83
N PHE A 118 10.44 -2.61 6.79
CA PHE A 118 10.92 -3.64 7.72
C PHE A 118 10.82 -3.19 9.17
N ARG A 119 11.22 -1.95 9.49
CA ARG A 119 11.11 -1.41 10.85
C ARG A 119 9.66 -1.32 11.32
N LYS A 120 8.74 -0.90 10.44
CA LYS A 120 7.30 -0.81 10.73
C LYS A 120 6.65 -2.18 10.90
N ALA A 121 7.14 -3.19 10.16
CA ALA A 121 6.66 -4.56 10.24
C ALA A 121 7.22 -5.33 11.44
N ALA A 122 8.40 -4.97 11.95
CA ALA A 122 9.12 -5.68 13.00
C ALA A 122 8.30 -6.01 14.27
N PRO A 123 7.35 -5.17 14.76
CA PRO A 123 6.51 -5.53 15.90
C PRO A 123 5.56 -6.71 15.63
N TYR A 124 5.29 -7.03 14.37
CA TYR A 124 4.30 -8.02 13.95
C TYR A 124 4.91 -9.25 13.28
N VAL A 125 6.04 -9.07 12.58
CA VAL A 125 6.72 -10.13 11.85
C VAL A 125 8.22 -9.90 11.85
N ASP A 126 8.97 -10.97 12.13
CA ASP A 126 10.43 -10.91 12.12
C ASP A 126 10.97 -10.70 10.69
N SER A 127 12.11 -10.00 10.60
CA SER A 127 12.77 -9.69 9.32
C SER A 127 13.23 -10.91 8.52
N SER A 128 13.34 -12.08 9.16
CA SER A 128 13.59 -13.36 8.48
C SER A 128 12.42 -13.82 7.62
N PHE A 129 11.21 -13.32 7.88
CA PHE A 129 10.02 -13.61 7.09
C PHE A 129 9.97 -12.70 5.84
N GLU A 130 10.87 -13.01 4.92
CA GLU A 130 11.04 -12.33 3.64
C GLU A 130 9.85 -12.57 2.68
N GLY A 131 9.66 -11.66 1.73
CA GLY A 131 8.61 -11.70 0.72
C GLY A 131 7.47 -10.72 0.99
N GLU A 132 6.27 -11.06 0.54
CA GLU A 132 5.13 -10.12 0.53
C GLU A 132 4.55 -9.84 1.92
N THR A 133 4.79 -10.71 2.90
CA THR A 133 4.26 -10.56 4.26
C THR A 133 4.84 -9.32 4.95
N VAL A 134 6.17 -9.21 5.02
CA VAL A 134 6.85 -8.07 5.67
C VAL A 134 6.52 -6.75 4.98
N LEU A 135 6.39 -6.78 3.65
CA LEU A 135 6.01 -5.62 2.83
C LEU A 135 4.57 -5.19 3.12
N SER A 136 3.61 -6.12 3.02
CA SER A 136 2.19 -5.83 3.24
C SER A 136 1.91 -5.31 4.63
N ILE A 137 2.54 -5.87 5.67
CA ILE A 137 2.39 -5.39 7.05
C ILE A 137 3.06 -4.04 7.23
N GLY A 138 4.32 -3.87 6.80
CA GLY A 138 5.03 -2.61 6.91
C GLY A 138 4.29 -1.47 6.21
N LYS A 139 3.69 -1.76 5.06
CA LYS A 139 2.92 -0.81 4.27
C LYS A 139 1.57 -0.51 4.88
N ALA A 140 0.89 -1.51 5.46
CA ALA A 140 -0.35 -1.27 6.20
C ALA A 140 -0.13 -0.34 7.40
N VAL A 141 0.98 -0.53 8.14
CA VAL A 141 1.38 0.34 9.25
C VAL A 141 1.71 1.75 8.74
N ASP A 142 2.46 1.88 7.64
CA ASP A 142 2.74 3.17 7.00
C ASP A 142 1.46 3.92 6.61
N LEU A 143 0.50 3.23 6.00
CA LEU A 143 -0.78 3.80 5.60
C LEU A 143 -1.65 4.19 6.81
N ALA A 144 -1.65 3.36 7.86
CA ALA A 144 -2.37 3.66 9.10
C ALA A 144 -1.82 4.94 9.77
N GLU A 145 -0.50 5.08 9.87
CA GLU A 145 0.15 6.30 10.38
C GLU A 145 -0.14 7.53 9.51
N LYS A 146 -0.33 7.34 8.20
CA LYS A 146 -0.72 8.39 7.24
C LYS A 146 -2.23 8.70 7.26
N GLY A 147 -2.98 8.16 8.21
CA GLY A 147 -4.40 8.48 8.41
C GLY A 147 -5.36 7.65 7.57
N ALA A 148 -4.97 6.45 7.14
CA ALA A 148 -5.92 5.49 6.58
C ALA A 148 -6.98 5.14 7.63
N ALA A 149 -8.25 5.26 7.25
CA ALA A 149 -9.41 4.89 8.06
C ALA A 149 -9.72 3.39 8.01
N GLY A 150 -9.03 2.64 7.15
CA GLY A 150 -9.12 1.18 7.07
C GLY A 150 -8.13 0.62 6.04
N ILE A 151 -7.82 -0.68 6.17
CA ILE A 151 -6.89 -1.39 5.28
C ILE A 151 -7.57 -2.60 4.65
N VAL A 152 -7.38 -2.79 3.34
CA VAL A 152 -7.79 -3.98 2.59
C VAL A 152 -6.54 -4.73 2.13
N ASN A 153 -6.44 -5.99 2.50
CA ASN A 153 -5.43 -6.92 1.99
C ASN A 153 -6.02 -7.71 0.81
N ALA A 154 -5.61 -7.37 -0.42
CA ALA A 154 -6.01 -8.06 -1.63
C ALA A 154 -5.04 -9.21 -1.91
N MET A 155 -5.55 -10.44 -1.97
CA MET A 155 -4.73 -11.63 -2.11
C MET A 155 -5.39 -12.68 -3.01
N PRO A 156 -4.64 -13.54 -3.70
CA PRO A 156 -5.22 -14.69 -4.35
C PRO A 156 -5.76 -15.68 -3.32
N PHE A 157 -6.83 -16.38 -3.66
CA PHE A 157 -7.35 -17.47 -2.84
C PHE A 157 -6.27 -18.54 -2.64
N GLY A 158 -6.13 -19.05 -1.41
CA GLY A 158 -5.11 -20.03 -1.05
C GLY A 158 -3.67 -19.50 -0.95
N CYS A 159 -3.45 -18.18 -1.06
CA CYS A 159 -2.13 -17.60 -0.85
C CYS A 159 -1.68 -17.71 0.62
N MET A 160 -0.65 -18.52 0.88
CA MET A 160 -0.08 -18.70 2.22
C MET A 160 0.44 -17.37 2.81
N PRO A 161 1.29 -16.58 2.11
CA PRO A 161 1.67 -15.23 2.59
C PRO A 161 0.46 -14.34 2.90
N GLY A 162 -0.54 -14.31 2.01
CA GLY A 162 -1.77 -13.54 2.22
C GLY A 162 -2.56 -13.96 3.46
N THR A 163 -2.56 -15.26 3.77
CA THR A 163 -3.20 -15.80 4.98
C THR A 163 -2.46 -15.37 6.24
N ILE A 164 -1.12 -15.35 6.19
CA ILE A 164 -0.29 -14.83 7.30
C ILE A 164 -0.57 -13.34 7.50
N VAL A 165 -0.61 -12.55 6.43
CA VAL A 165 -0.99 -11.13 6.49
C VAL A 165 -2.38 -10.96 7.09
N THR A 166 -3.35 -11.79 6.70
CA THR A 166 -4.71 -11.77 7.27
C THR A 166 -4.70 -11.97 8.80
N ALA A 167 -3.89 -12.92 9.29
CA ALA A 167 -3.76 -13.18 10.72
C ALA A 167 -3.11 -11.98 11.45
N LEU A 168 -2.03 -11.43 10.89
CA LEU A 168 -1.29 -10.31 11.46
C LEU A 168 -2.06 -8.98 11.41
N MET A 169 -2.91 -8.78 10.39
CA MET A 169 -3.79 -7.62 10.25
C MET A 169 -4.72 -7.44 11.45
N ARG A 170 -5.04 -8.50 12.21
CA ARG A 170 -5.81 -8.39 13.46
C ARG A 170 -5.08 -7.58 14.52
N ALA A 171 -3.75 -7.71 14.60
CA ALA A 171 -2.93 -6.94 15.52
C ALA A 171 -2.86 -5.48 15.07
N VAL A 172 -2.58 -5.23 13.78
CA VAL A 172 -2.57 -3.88 13.19
C VAL A 172 -3.92 -3.17 13.40
N SER A 173 -5.03 -3.87 13.16
CA SER A 173 -6.38 -3.33 13.36
C SER A 173 -6.62 -2.85 14.78
N ARG A 174 -6.16 -3.62 15.78
CA ARG A 174 -6.27 -3.27 17.21
C ARG A 174 -5.35 -2.10 17.57
N ASP A 175 -4.09 -2.15 17.13
CA ASP A 175 -3.07 -1.20 17.56
C ASP A 175 -3.31 0.21 16.96
N PHE A 176 -3.92 0.29 15.77
CA PHE A 176 -4.31 1.56 15.13
C PHE A 176 -5.80 1.91 15.28
N ALA A 177 -6.59 1.01 15.89
CA ALA A 177 -8.05 1.13 16.01
C ALA A 177 -8.72 1.45 14.66
N ILE A 178 -8.34 0.72 13.60
CA ILE A 178 -8.93 0.82 12.26
C ILE A 178 -9.41 -0.55 11.80
N PRO A 179 -10.51 -0.65 11.04
CA PRO A 179 -10.91 -1.92 10.43
C PRO A 179 -9.86 -2.39 9.42
N CYS A 180 -9.59 -3.69 9.43
CA CYS A 180 -8.77 -4.37 8.42
C CYS A 180 -9.57 -5.56 7.88
N ILE A 181 -9.64 -5.71 6.55
CA ILE A 181 -10.22 -6.90 5.91
C ILE A 181 -9.24 -7.52 4.93
N SER A 182 -9.39 -8.81 4.69
CA SER A 182 -8.68 -9.50 3.61
C SER A 182 -9.70 -10.02 2.61
N VAL A 183 -9.47 -9.76 1.33
CA VAL A 183 -10.34 -10.18 0.24
C VAL A 183 -9.57 -11.19 -0.60
N PRO A 184 -9.90 -12.49 -0.50
CA PRO A 184 -9.35 -13.50 -1.37
C PRO A 184 -10.05 -13.45 -2.73
N TYR A 185 -9.27 -13.46 -3.81
CA TYR A 185 -9.76 -13.50 -5.18
C TYR A 185 -9.45 -14.85 -5.82
N ASP A 186 -10.48 -15.52 -6.34
CA ASP A 186 -10.39 -16.80 -7.06
C ASP A 186 -10.83 -16.69 -8.53
N GLY A 187 -11.20 -15.49 -8.99
CA GLY A 187 -11.70 -15.22 -10.34
C GLY A 187 -13.22 -15.34 -10.47
N THR A 188 -13.95 -15.61 -9.38
CA THR A 188 -15.41 -15.62 -9.34
C THR A 188 -15.94 -14.52 -8.42
N GLU A 189 -16.76 -13.63 -8.98
CA GLU A 189 -17.35 -12.55 -8.19
C GLU A 189 -18.37 -13.11 -7.19
N SER A 190 -18.12 -12.87 -5.90
CA SER A 190 -18.96 -13.35 -4.80
C SER A 190 -19.75 -12.22 -4.15
N THR A 191 -21.07 -12.39 -4.02
CA THR A 191 -21.94 -11.48 -3.27
C THR A 191 -21.48 -11.32 -1.81
N THR A 192 -20.89 -12.36 -1.23
CA THR A 192 -20.37 -12.34 0.15
C THR A 192 -19.19 -11.38 0.29
N THR A 193 -18.30 -11.32 -0.70
CA THR A 193 -17.18 -10.36 -0.73
C THR A 193 -17.71 -8.94 -0.76
N ARG A 194 -18.75 -8.67 -1.57
CA ARG A 194 -19.39 -7.36 -1.64
C ARG A 194 -20.00 -6.94 -0.30
N LEU A 195 -20.78 -7.81 0.35
CA LEU A 195 -21.38 -7.53 1.66
C LEU A 195 -20.30 -7.26 2.73
N SER A 196 -19.21 -8.02 2.71
CA SER A 196 -18.08 -7.83 3.63
C SER A 196 -17.40 -6.48 3.41
N LEU A 197 -17.22 -6.08 2.15
CA LEU A 197 -16.66 -4.78 1.79
C LEU A 197 -17.59 -3.62 2.19
N GLU A 198 -18.90 -3.78 2.01
CA GLU A 198 -19.91 -2.80 2.44
C GLU A 198 -19.87 -2.58 3.97
N ALA A 199 -19.84 -3.67 4.74
CA ALA A 199 -19.73 -3.61 6.20
C ALA A 199 -18.39 -2.98 6.67
N PHE A 200 -17.29 -3.33 5.99
CA PHE A 200 -15.98 -2.71 6.24
C PHE A 200 -15.99 -1.20 6.01
N MET A 201 -16.58 -0.75 4.89
CA MET A 201 -16.68 0.67 4.57
C MET A 201 -17.51 1.43 5.58
N ASP A 202 -18.55 0.81 6.14
CA ASP A 202 -19.35 1.40 7.20
C ASP A 202 -18.56 1.62 8.50
N GLN A 203 -17.75 0.64 8.90
CA GLN A 203 -16.83 0.76 10.03
C GLN A 203 -15.78 1.85 9.79
N ALA A 204 -15.22 1.92 8.59
CA ALA A 204 -14.22 2.92 8.22
C ALA A 204 -14.79 4.34 8.22
N ARG A 205 -16.04 4.54 7.74
CA ARG A 205 -16.75 5.82 7.81
C ARG A 205 -16.99 6.24 9.26
N SER A 206 -17.53 5.35 10.08
CA SER A 206 -17.78 5.61 11.50
C SER A 206 -16.51 6.03 12.25
N ARG A 207 -15.37 5.43 11.91
CA ARG A 207 -14.06 5.78 12.48
C ARG A 207 -13.56 7.14 11.99
N ALA A 208 -13.70 7.43 10.71
CA ALA A 208 -13.31 8.72 10.13
C ALA A 208 -14.12 9.88 10.76
N ASP A 209 -15.43 9.69 10.94
CA ASP A 209 -16.30 10.69 11.56
C ASP A 209 -15.93 10.97 13.02
N ARG A 210 -15.54 9.94 13.79
CA ARG A 210 -15.04 10.10 15.16
C ARG A 210 -13.75 10.91 15.20
N SER A 211 -12.84 10.69 14.24
CA SER A 211 -11.57 11.42 14.16
C SER A 211 -11.74 12.90 13.80
N ILE A 212 -12.83 13.28 13.15
CA ILE A 212 -13.13 14.69 12.81
C ILE A 212 -13.70 15.43 14.04
N ARG A 213 -14.34 14.71 14.97
CA ARG A 213 -15.01 15.27 16.13
C ARG A 213 -14.11 15.40 17.37
N SER A 214 -12.94 14.77 17.38
CA SER A 214 -11.92 14.83 18.45
C SER A 214 -10.88 15.89 18.16
#